data_AF-A0A3D5EIZ6-F1
#
_entry.id   AF-A0A3D5EIZ6-F1
#
_cell.length_a   1.000
_cell.length_b   1.000
_cell.length_c   1.000
_cell.angle_alpha   90.00
_cell.angle_beta   90.00
_cell.angle_gamma   90.00
#
_symmetry.space_group_name_H-M   'P 1'
#
loop_
_entity.id
_entity.type
_entity.pdbx_description
1 polymer ?
#
loop_
_entity_poly.entity_id
_entity_poly.type
_entity_poly.pdbx_seq_one_letter_code
_entity_poly.pdbx_strand_id
1 'polypeptide(L)'
;PGEQQPEVEHDFKGEGTRAGVNNGHHWRDATGWFEYQLSNPEQKAVALRVRYFIGDVDRHFSINLNGEQLAAVSLPVGKPTDEFYTIDYPLTEAMKKSKTLTLRFAADKDSVAGGIYGIRLINAQ
;
A
#
# COMPACT_ATOMS: atom_id res chain seq x y z
N PRO A 1 -8.08 19.31 17.51
CA PRO A 1 -9.06 18.21 17.71
C PRO A 1 -9.42 17.58 16.36
N GLY A 2 -9.02 16.31 16.17
CA GLY A 2 -9.14 15.54 14.92
C GLY A 2 -8.22 16.10 13.85
N GLU A 3 -7.08 15.51 13.52
CA GLU A 3 -6.93 14.15 13.02
C GLU A 3 -5.62 13.59 13.58
N GLN A 4 -5.69 12.97 14.76
CA GLN A 4 -4.73 11.91 15.02
C GLN A 4 -5.08 10.81 14.03
N GLN A 5 -4.32 10.69 12.95
CA GLN A 5 -4.17 9.38 12.37
C GLN A 5 -3.65 8.51 13.52
N PRO A 6 -4.29 7.37 13.85
CA PRO A 6 -3.75 6.44 14.83
C PRO A 6 -2.53 5.73 14.20
N GLU A 7 -1.48 6.50 13.89
CA GLU A 7 -0.22 6.01 13.34
C GLU A 7 0.69 5.44 14.42
N VAL A 8 0.21 5.35 15.66
CA VAL A 8 0.90 4.72 16.78
C VAL A 8 0.00 3.64 17.36
N GLU A 9 -0.14 2.50 16.68
CA GLU A 9 -0.40 1.18 17.31
C GLU A 9 -0.42 -0.04 16.36
N HIS A 10 0.13 0.06 15.15
CA HIS A 10 0.36 -1.13 14.30
C HIS A 10 1.78 -1.15 13.74
N ASP A 11 2.76 -1.49 14.58
CA ASP A 11 4.12 -1.97 14.23
C ASP A 11 4.76 -1.36 12.96
N PHE A 12 4.61 -0.05 12.76
CA PHE A 12 5.14 0.63 11.59
C PHE A 12 6.66 0.52 11.56
N LYS A 13 7.21 0.12 10.41
CA LYS A 13 8.64 0.07 10.14
C LYS A 13 8.91 0.67 8.78
N GLY A 14 10.04 1.33 8.60
CA GLY A 14 10.42 1.83 7.30
C GLY A 14 11.78 2.51 7.27
N GLU A 15 12.22 2.79 6.06
CA GLU A 15 13.49 3.41 5.72
C GLU A 15 13.28 4.42 4.60
N GLY A 16 13.82 5.64 4.78
CA GLY A 16 13.68 6.70 3.79
C GLY A 16 12.24 7.15 3.55
N THR A 17 11.38 7.04 4.57
CA THR A 17 9.93 7.30 4.47
C THR A 17 9.59 8.77 4.60
N ARG A 18 8.58 9.23 3.85
CA ARG A 18 7.98 10.56 3.97
C ARG A 18 6.46 10.44 4.04
N ALA A 19 5.84 11.37 4.74
CA ALA A 19 4.40 11.49 4.80
C ALA A 19 4.00 12.95 4.63
N GLY A 20 2.77 13.18 4.18
CA GLY A 20 2.23 14.52 3.99
C GLY A 20 0.75 14.51 3.65
N VAL A 21 0.24 15.68 3.27
CA VAL A 21 -1.15 15.86 2.86
C VAL A 21 -1.18 16.49 1.48
N ASN A 22 -2.02 15.97 0.59
CA ASN A 22 -2.29 16.53 -0.73
C ASN A 22 -3.81 16.58 -0.92
N ASN A 23 -4.38 17.75 -1.22
CA ASN A 23 -5.83 17.96 -1.36
C ASN A 23 -6.66 17.38 -0.18
N GLY A 24 -6.16 17.53 1.05
CA GLY A 24 -6.82 17.00 2.25
C GLY A 24 -6.69 15.48 2.43
N HIS A 25 -5.95 14.78 1.55
CA HIS A 25 -5.69 13.35 1.68
C HIS A 25 -4.25 13.11 2.16
N HIS A 26 -4.13 12.36 3.25
CA HIS A 26 -2.85 11.90 3.78
C HIS A 26 -2.21 10.87 2.83
N TRP A 27 -0.90 10.95 2.67
CA TRP A 27 -0.13 10.02 1.88
C TRP A 27 1.17 9.61 2.57
N ARG A 28 1.69 8.45 2.17
CA ARG A 28 3.03 7.99 2.54
C ARG A 28 3.78 7.46 1.32
N ASP A 29 5.09 7.72 1.31
CA ASP A 29 6.03 7.15 0.35
C ASP A 29 7.39 6.87 0.99
N ALA A 30 8.29 6.21 0.26
CA ALA A 30 9.65 5.97 0.71
C ALA A 30 10.62 5.83 -0.46
N THR A 31 11.85 6.32 -0.28
CA THR A 31 12.98 5.99 -1.17
C THR A 31 13.59 4.62 -0.87
N GLY A 32 13.34 4.09 0.34
CA GLY A 32 13.63 2.72 0.71
C GLY A 32 12.35 1.90 0.73
N TRP A 33 11.78 1.69 1.91
CA TRP A 33 10.63 0.82 2.10
C TRP A 33 9.82 1.22 3.32
N PHE A 34 8.58 0.71 3.41
CA PHE A 34 7.77 0.81 4.61
C PHE A 34 6.82 -0.37 4.73
N GLU A 35 6.47 -0.69 5.98
CA GLU A 35 5.68 -1.85 6.35
C GLU A 35 4.47 -1.50 7.23
N TYR A 36 3.42 -2.29 7.05
CA TYR A 36 2.23 -2.31 7.91
C TYR A 36 1.83 -3.74 8.24
N GLN A 37 1.26 -3.94 9.43
CA GLN A 37 0.58 -5.17 9.78
C GLN A 37 -0.92 -5.04 9.46
N LEU A 38 -1.42 -5.88 8.57
CA LEU A 38 -2.83 -5.97 8.24
C LEU A 38 -3.44 -7.21 8.91
N SER A 39 -4.59 -7.01 9.56
CA SER A 39 -5.34 -8.09 10.23
C SER A 39 -6.31 -8.75 9.25
N ASN A 40 -6.24 -10.09 9.13
CA ASN A 40 -7.12 -10.94 8.32
C ASN A 40 -7.61 -12.15 9.15
N PRO A 41 -8.24 -11.93 10.33
CA PRO A 41 -8.47 -12.98 11.32
C PRO A 41 -9.42 -14.07 10.82
N GLU A 42 -10.39 -13.70 9.97
CA GLU A 42 -11.35 -14.62 9.35
C GLU A 42 -10.84 -15.25 8.06
N GLN A 43 -9.64 -14.88 7.59
CA GLN A 43 -9.04 -15.40 6.35
C GLN A 43 -9.94 -15.22 5.12
N LYS A 44 -10.72 -14.12 5.11
CA LYS A 44 -11.67 -13.79 4.03
C LYS A 44 -11.10 -12.82 3.00
N ALA A 45 -9.93 -12.23 3.24
CA ALA A 45 -9.31 -11.30 2.30
C ALA A 45 -9.08 -11.98 0.95
N VAL A 46 -9.49 -11.34 -0.14
CA VAL A 46 -9.31 -11.80 -1.53
C VAL A 46 -8.41 -10.88 -2.35
N ALA A 47 -8.30 -9.60 -1.98
CA ALA A 47 -7.44 -8.63 -2.65
C ALA A 47 -6.92 -7.56 -1.68
N LEU A 48 -5.78 -6.98 -2.01
CA LEU A 48 -5.29 -5.74 -1.43
C LEU A 48 -5.69 -4.57 -2.36
N ARG A 49 -6.49 -3.64 -1.85
CA ARG A 49 -6.80 -2.38 -2.54
C ARG A 49 -5.83 -1.31 -2.11
N VAL A 50 -5.22 -0.64 -3.09
CA VAL A 50 -4.33 0.49 -2.88
C VAL A 50 -4.88 1.71 -3.62
N ARG A 51 -4.90 2.87 -2.97
CA ARG A 51 -5.30 4.15 -3.55
C ARG A 51 -4.07 4.97 -3.92
N TYR A 52 -4.04 5.45 -5.16
CA TYR A 52 -2.98 6.27 -5.75
C TYR A 52 -3.53 7.63 -6.19
N PHE A 53 -2.61 8.56 -6.46
CA PHE A 53 -2.89 9.86 -7.07
C PHE A 53 -2.35 9.88 -8.51
N ILE A 54 -3.10 10.48 -9.44
CA ILE A 54 -2.75 10.51 -10.87
C ILE A 54 -1.46 11.30 -11.16
N GLY A 55 -1.10 12.25 -10.28
CA GLY A 55 0.13 13.03 -10.42
C GLY A 55 1.39 12.30 -9.95
N ASP A 56 1.27 11.14 -9.28
CA ASP A 56 2.42 10.31 -8.96
C ASP A 56 2.80 9.48 -10.18
N VAL A 57 3.88 9.88 -10.86
CA VAL A 57 4.36 9.27 -12.11
C VAL A 57 5.83 8.89 -11.97
N ASP A 58 6.31 7.96 -12.81
CA ASP A 58 7.71 7.52 -12.87
C ASP A 58 8.21 6.94 -11.53
N ARG A 59 7.31 6.24 -10.83
CA ARG A 59 7.59 5.55 -9.57
C ARG A 59 7.46 4.05 -9.79
N HIS A 60 8.55 3.33 -9.48
CA HIS A 60 8.69 1.89 -9.59
C HIS A 60 8.96 1.25 -8.23
N PHE A 61 8.15 0.27 -7.85
CA PHE A 61 8.27 -0.40 -6.56
C PHE A 61 7.56 -1.76 -6.53
N SER A 62 7.89 -2.56 -5.53
CA SER A 62 7.19 -3.82 -5.26
C SER A 62 6.24 -3.70 -4.07
N ILE A 63 5.13 -4.44 -4.17
CA ILE A 63 4.20 -4.70 -3.07
C ILE A 63 4.42 -6.15 -2.65
N ASN A 64 4.71 -6.38 -1.38
CA ASN A 64 4.97 -7.70 -0.81
C ASN A 64 4.06 -7.95 0.39
N LEU A 65 3.63 -9.19 0.59
CA LEU A 65 2.90 -9.64 1.77
C LEU A 65 3.63 -10.83 2.39
N ASN A 66 3.96 -10.76 3.67
CA ASN A 66 4.70 -11.80 4.39
C ASN A 66 6.03 -12.19 3.69
N GLY A 67 6.68 -11.22 3.03
CA GLY A 67 7.92 -11.44 2.28
C GLY A 67 7.75 -12.04 0.88
N GLU A 68 6.53 -12.35 0.45
CA GLU A 68 6.21 -12.81 -0.91
C GLU A 68 5.73 -11.63 -1.77
N GLN A 69 6.26 -11.50 -2.99
CA GLN A 69 5.86 -10.43 -3.89
C GLN A 69 4.44 -10.64 -4.40
N LEU A 70 3.56 -9.67 -4.11
CA LEU A 70 2.20 -9.60 -4.63
C LEU A 70 2.16 -8.94 -6.01
N ALA A 71 2.91 -7.85 -6.19
CA ALA A 71 2.93 -7.10 -7.45
C ALA A 71 4.21 -6.27 -7.60
N ALA A 72 4.64 -6.06 -8.85
CA ALA A 72 5.51 -4.97 -9.23
C ALA A 72 4.66 -3.84 -9.82
N VAL A 73 4.91 -2.60 -9.40
CA VAL A 73 4.09 -1.43 -9.73
C VAL A 73 4.95 -0.41 -10.46
N SER A 74 4.37 0.15 -11.52
CA SER A 74 4.88 1.34 -12.21
C SER A 74 3.72 2.33 -12.28
N LEU A 75 3.89 3.53 -11.72
CA LEU A 75 2.84 4.53 -11.71
C LEU A 75 2.90 5.44 -12.96
N PRO A 76 1.75 5.79 -13.56
CA PRO A 76 0.39 5.38 -13.15
C PRO A 76 0.08 3.94 -13.56
N VAL A 77 -0.70 3.23 -12.72
CA VAL A 77 -1.17 1.88 -13.10
C VAL A 77 -2.34 2.00 -14.07
N GLY A 78 -2.15 1.49 -15.29
CA GLY A 78 -3.19 1.52 -16.33
C GLY A 78 -3.35 2.92 -16.94
N LYS A 79 -4.60 3.34 -17.17
CA LYS A 79 -4.94 4.66 -17.74
C LYS A 79 -6.03 5.33 -16.89
N PRO A 80 -5.71 5.74 -15.65
CA PRO A 80 -6.69 6.37 -14.78
C PRO A 80 -7.14 7.72 -15.34
N THR A 81 -8.41 8.06 -15.16
CA THR A 81 -8.98 9.38 -15.49
C THR A 81 -9.32 10.20 -14.25
N ASP A 82 -9.51 9.53 -13.12
CA ASP A 82 -9.82 10.16 -11.84
C ASP A 82 -8.55 10.65 -11.15
N GLU A 83 -8.65 11.77 -10.43
CA GLU A 83 -7.54 12.37 -9.69
C GLU A 83 -6.93 11.37 -8.68
N PHE A 84 -7.79 10.66 -7.96
CA PHE A 84 -7.43 9.54 -7.12
C PHE A 84 -8.10 8.28 -7.63
N TYR A 85 -7.32 7.23 -7.82
CA TYR A 85 -7.79 5.96 -8.35
C TYR A 85 -7.33 4.81 -7.46
N THR A 86 -8.00 3.67 -7.58
CA THR A 86 -7.70 2.49 -6.77
C THR A 86 -7.41 1.29 -7.65
N ILE A 87 -6.44 0.48 -7.23
CA ILE A 87 -6.08 -0.76 -7.88
C ILE A 87 -6.24 -1.90 -6.86
N ASP A 88 -6.88 -2.97 -7.30
CA ASP A 88 -7.01 -4.21 -6.54
C ASP A 88 -5.97 -5.21 -7.01
N TYR A 89 -5.13 -5.66 -6.09
CA TYR A 89 -4.14 -6.70 -6.30
C TYR A 89 -4.67 -8.00 -5.69
N PRO A 90 -5.08 -8.99 -6.51
CA PRO A 90 -5.61 -10.27 -6.01
C PRO A 90 -4.58 -11.01 -5.16
N LEU A 91 -4.98 -11.46 -3.97
CA LEU A 91 -4.10 -12.23 -3.10
C LEU A 91 -3.88 -13.65 -3.65
N THR A 92 -2.68 -14.20 -3.44
CA THR A 92 -2.41 -15.62 -3.69
C THR A 92 -3.10 -16.48 -2.63
N GLU A 93 -3.35 -17.76 -2.92
CA GLU A 93 -3.95 -18.69 -1.96
C GLU A 93 -3.14 -18.82 -0.65
N ALA A 94 -1.82 -18.64 -0.71
CA ALA A 94 -0.96 -18.61 0.47
C ALA A 94 -1.22 -17.38 1.34
N MET A 95 -1.34 -16.20 0.72
CA MET A 95 -1.64 -14.95 1.41
C MET A 95 -3.03 -14.97 2.04
N LYS A 96 -4.06 -15.48 1.34
CA LYS A 96 -5.44 -15.55 1.86
C LYS A 96 -5.54 -16.35 3.16
N LYS A 97 -4.73 -17.41 3.30
CA LYS A 97 -4.67 -18.27 4.48
C LYS A 97 -3.91 -17.65 5.66
N SER A 98 -3.31 -16.47 5.52
CA SER A 98 -2.61 -15.82 6.62
C SER A 98 -3.57 -14.97 7.45
N LYS A 99 -3.57 -15.15 8.77
CA LYS A 99 -4.38 -14.34 9.71
C LYS A 99 -3.85 -12.93 9.92
N THR A 100 -2.56 -12.75 9.67
CA THR A 100 -1.86 -11.47 9.71
C THR A 100 -0.99 -11.38 8.48
N LEU A 101 -1.00 -10.21 7.84
CA LEU A 101 -0.27 -9.94 6.63
C LEU A 101 0.66 -8.75 6.87
N THR A 102 1.97 -9.00 6.86
CA THR A 102 2.99 -7.95 6.84
C THR A 102 3.09 -7.40 5.42
N LEU A 103 2.41 -6.29 5.17
CA LEU A 103 2.46 -5.57 3.90
C LEU A 103 3.71 -4.71 3.86
N ARG A 104 4.52 -4.86 2.80
CA ARG A 104 5.69 -4.04 2.53
C ARG A 104 5.59 -3.40 1.15
N PHE A 105 5.80 -2.09 1.09
CA PHE A 105 6.13 -1.37 -0.14
C PHE A 105 7.64 -1.13 -0.16
N ALA A 106 8.32 -1.50 -1.24
CA ALA A 106 9.77 -1.35 -1.36
C ALA A 106 10.14 -0.76 -2.72
N ALA A 107 10.87 0.35 -2.71
CA ALA A 107 11.27 1.08 -3.89
C ALA A 107 12.26 0.24 -4.70
N ASP A 108 12.14 0.31 -6.02
CA ASP A 108 13.21 -0.17 -6.88
C ASP A 108 14.43 0.77 -6.77
N LYS A 109 15.56 0.35 -7.35
CA LYS A 109 16.78 1.16 -7.34
C LYS A 109 16.51 2.54 -7.95
N ASP A 110 16.96 3.58 -7.25
CA ASP A 110 16.84 4.99 -7.64
C ASP A 110 15.38 5.46 -7.87
N SER A 111 14.42 4.82 -7.21
CA SER A 111 12.99 5.06 -7.36
C SER A 111 12.32 5.38 -6.00
N VAL A 112 10.99 5.52 -6.02
CA VAL A 112 10.16 5.78 -4.83
C VAL A 112 9.06 4.71 -4.73
N ALA A 113 8.96 4.08 -3.56
CA ALA A 113 7.81 3.28 -3.17
C ALA A 113 6.66 4.19 -2.75
N GLY A 114 5.56 4.10 -3.46
CA GLY A 114 4.31 4.71 -3.03
C GLY A 114 4.05 6.10 -3.59
N GLY A 115 3.51 6.98 -2.75
CA GLY A 115 2.39 7.84 -3.15
C GLY A 115 1.07 7.16 -2.76
N ILE A 116 1.07 6.53 -1.58
CA ILE A 116 -0.03 5.69 -1.11
C ILE A 116 -1.00 6.55 -0.31
N TYR A 117 -2.21 6.69 -0.83
CA TYR A 117 -3.29 7.49 -0.24
C TYR A 117 -4.32 6.65 0.51
N GLY A 118 -4.14 5.33 0.54
CA GLY A 118 -5.04 4.42 1.22
C GLY A 118 -4.71 2.96 0.95
N ILE A 119 -4.90 2.13 1.96
CA ILE A 119 -4.66 0.68 1.93
C ILE A 119 -5.88 0.02 2.55
N ARG A 120 -6.41 -1.03 1.90
CA ARG A 120 -7.54 -1.79 2.44
C ARG A 120 -7.49 -3.26 1.99
N LEU A 121 -7.72 -4.18 2.91
CA LEU A 121 -8.05 -5.56 2.54
C LEU A 121 -9.52 -5.64 2.08
N ILE A 122 -9.73 -6.26 0.93
CA ILE A 122 -11.06 -6.55 0.38
C ILE A 122 -11.38 -7.99 0.72
N ASN A 123 -12.50 -8.22 1.40
CA ASN A 123 -12.96 -9.56 1.75
C ASN A 123 -13.92 -10.10 0.69
N ALA A 124 -13.96 -11.44 0.55
CA ALA A 124 -15.08 -12.10 -0.09
C ALA A 124 -16.39 -11.74 0.66
N GLN A 125 -17.46 -11.54 -0.10
CA GLN A 125 -18.81 -11.37 0.45
C GLN A 125 -19.29 -12.65 1.13
#